data_AF-A0A6A4ZMP1-F1
#
_entry.id   AF-A0A6A4ZMP1-F1
#
_cell.length_a   1.000
_cell.length_b   1.000
_cell.length_c   1.000
_cell.angle_alpha   90.00
_cell.angle_beta   90.00
_cell.angle_gamma   90.00
#
_symmetry.space_group_name_H-M   'P 1'
#
loop_
_entity.id
_entity.type
_entity.pdbx_description
1 polymer ?
#
loop_
_entity_poly.entity_id
_entity_poly.type
_entity_poly.pdbx_seq_one_letter_code
_entity_poly.pdbx_strand_id
1 'polypeptide(L)'
;MTFDLSAMCFFCFALSCTQTYGVDAHESDIKCLAYSHSLSLVATGSNDGHIKIWDFVYFLLEQQHHTTSEVNCLVFVEPFPVLVSGHENGDVHVYTVRPAAIPQLLFTFSSYVTTTTTN
;
A
#
# COMPACT_ATOMS: atom_id res chain seq x y z
N MET A 1 1.20 31.87 -8.55
CA MET A 1 1.66 30.69 -7.78
C MET A 1 0.56 29.66 -7.85
N THR A 2 0.53 28.90 -8.93
CA THR A 2 -0.47 27.87 -9.21
C THR A 2 0.30 26.56 -9.32
N PHE A 3 0.10 25.67 -8.35
CA PHE A 3 0.64 24.33 -8.38
C PHE A 3 -0.24 23.51 -9.33
N ASP A 4 0.35 23.17 -10.48
CA ASP A 4 -0.25 22.28 -11.47
C ASP A 4 -0.13 20.83 -10.95
N LEU A 5 -1.27 20.13 -10.86
CA LEU A 5 -1.42 18.76 -10.34
C LEU A 5 -1.35 17.69 -11.45
N SER A 6 -0.79 17.98 -12.63
CA SER A 6 -0.83 17.05 -13.77
C SER A 6 0.31 16.02 -13.88
N ALA A 7 1.20 15.88 -12.90
CA ALA A 7 2.34 14.95 -13.00
C ALA A 7 2.13 13.62 -12.25
N MET A 8 1.15 12.82 -12.68
CA MET A 8 1.07 11.38 -12.37
C MET A 8 0.92 10.58 -13.67
N CYS A 9 1.79 10.87 -14.63
CA CYS A 9 1.97 10.06 -15.83
C CYS A 9 3.48 9.83 -15.97
N PHE A 10 3.95 8.67 -15.52
CA PHE A 10 5.33 8.22 -15.71
C PHE A 10 5.56 7.94 -17.21
N PHE A 11 5.70 9.00 -18.01
CA PHE A 11 6.32 8.88 -19.32
C PHE A 11 7.83 8.73 -19.10
N CYS A 12 8.29 7.49 -19.24
CA CYS A 12 9.68 7.11 -19.35
C CYS A 12 10.34 7.92 -20.47
N PHE A 13 11.10 8.97 -20.13
CA PHE A 13 11.95 9.67 -21.09
C PHE A 13 13.29 8.94 -21.18
N ALA A 14 13.35 8.06 -22.18
CA ALA A 14 14.53 7.58 -22.91
C ALA A 14 15.89 7.55 -22.17
N LEU A 15 16.26 6.37 -21.68
CA LEU A 15 17.55 5.74 -21.96
C LEU A 15 17.34 4.22 -21.81
N SER A 16 17.81 3.48 -22.80
CA SER A 16 17.69 2.03 -22.92
C SER A 16 18.21 1.31 -21.68
N CYS A 17 17.32 0.93 -20.77
CA CYS A 17 17.53 -0.12 -19.79
C CYS A 17 16.19 -0.80 -19.51
N THR A 18 15.71 -1.58 -20.48
CA THR A 18 14.55 -2.47 -20.25
C THR A 18 15.05 -3.71 -19.51
N GLN A 19 15.53 -3.54 -18.28
CA GLN A 19 15.59 -4.64 -17.34
C GLN A 19 14.23 -4.67 -16.64
N THR A 20 13.26 -5.31 -17.31
CA THR A 20 11.98 -5.60 -16.69
C THR A 20 12.21 -6.72 -15.69
N TYR A 21 12.42 -6.35 -14.44
CA TYR A 21 12.34 -7.28 -13.32
C TYR A 21 10.85 -7.63 -13.14
N GLY A 22 10.41 -8.67 -13.84
CA GLY A 22 9.08 -9.23 -13.68
C GLY A 22 9.03 -10.00 -12.37
N VAL A 23 8.53 -9.36 -11.32
CA VAL A 23 8.21 -10.03 -10.06
C VAL A 23 6.72 -10.36 -10.11
N ASP A 24 6.37 -11.62 -9.86
CA ASP A 24 4.98 -12.03 -9.67
C ASP A 24 4.45 -11.40 -8.38
N ALA A 25 3.99 -10.16 -8.52
CA ALA A 25 3.57 -9.35 -7.40
C ALA A 25 2.25 -9.87 -6.83
N HIS A 26 1.28 -10.23 -7.66
CA HIS A 26 -0.06 -10.63 -7.21
C HIS A 26 -0.66 -11.68 -8.14
N GLU A 27 -1.58 -12.50 -7.61
CA GLU A 27 -2.29 -13.52 -8.39
C GLU A 27 -3.51 -12.96 -9.14
N SER A 28 -3.89 -11.73 -8.82
CA SER A 28 -5.03 -11.02 -9.41
C SER A 28 -4.67 -9.57 -9.76
N ASP A 29 -5.66 -8.82 -10.24
CA ASP A 29 -5.50 -7.45 -10.69
C ASP A 29 -5.06 -6.54 -9.53
N ILE A 30 -3.95 -5.83 -9.75
CA ILE A 30 -3.48 -4.78 -8.86
C ILE A 30 -4.40 -3.57 -9.03
N LYS A 31 -5.15 -3.22 -7.97
CA LYS A 31 -6.10 -2.11 -7.97
C LYS A 31 -5.46 -0.79 -7.55
N CYS A 32 -4.46 -0.86 -6.67
CA CYS A 32 -3.86 0.33 -6.08
C CYS A 32 -2.36 0.16 -5.80
N LEU A 33 -1.66 1.28 -5.82
CA LEU A 33 -0.25 1.39 -5.52
C LEU A 33 0.00 2.69 -4.75
N ALA A 34 0.91 2.63 -3.77
CA ALA A 34 1.36 3.80 -3.02
C ALA A 34 2.89 3.81 -2.97
N TYR A 35 3.48 5.00 -2.98
CA TYR A 35 4.93 5.19 -2.88
C TYR A 35 5.24 6.16 -1.75
N SER A 36 6.26 5.84 -0.95
CA SER A 36 6.83 6.75 0.04
C SER A 36 8.29 7.01 -0.29
N HIS A 37 8.61 8.29 -0.52
CA HIS A 37 9.98 8.71 -0.80
C HIS A 37 10.84 8.69 0.47
N SER A 38 10.24 9.08 1.60
CA SER A 38 10.93 9.12 2.89
C SER A 38 11.37 7.75 3.40
N LEU A 39 10.56 6.72 3.16
CA LEU A 39 10.84 5.35 3.60
C LEU A 39 11.48 4.48 2.51
N SER A 40 11.56 4.97 1.27
CA SER A 40 11.97 4.18 0.09
C SER A 40 11.16 2.89 -0.06
N LEU A 41 9.84 2.99 0.16
CA LEU A 41 8.91 1.86 0.09
C LEU A 41 7.88 2.06 -1.01
N VAL A 42 7.49 0.95 -1.64
CA VAL A 42 6.33 0.85 -2.53
C VAL A 42 5.35 -0.14 -1.91
N ALA A 43 4.07 0.20 -1.84
CA ALA A 43 3.01 -0.71 -1.45
C ALA A 43 2.11 -1.00 -2.65
N THR A 44 1.73 -2.25 -2.84
CA THR A 44 0.80 -2.71 -3.88
C THR A 44 -0.36 -3.44 -3.25
N GLY A 45 -1.58 -3.17 -3.72
CA GLY A 45 -2.82 -3.77 -3.23
C GLY A 45 -3.61 -4.36 -4.40
N SER A 46 -4.14 -5.56 -4.18
CA SER A 46 -4.74 -6.37 -5.23
C SER A 46 -6.13 -6.87 -4.85
N ASN A 47 -6.86 -7.30 -5.88
CA ASN A 47 -8.14 -7.99 -5.77
C ASN A 47 -8.03 -9.37 -5.10
N ASP A 48 -6.82 -9.91 -4.98
CA ASP A 48 -6.54 -11.14 -4.24
C ASP A 48 -6.58 -10.95 -2.70
N GLY A 49 -6.81 -9.72 -2.23
CA GLY A 49 -6.81 -9.38 -0.81
C GLY A 49 -5.42 -9.29 -0.21
N HIS A 50 -4.36 -9.36 -1.02
CA HIS A 50 -2.99 -9.15 -0.56
C HIS A 50 -2.54 -7.71 -0.72
N ILE A 51 -1.83 -7.24 0.30
CA ILE A 51 -1.06 -6.02 0.30
C ILE A 51 0.40 -6.42 0.41
N LYS A 52 1.22 -6.03 -0.55
CA LYS A 52 2.66 -6.29 -0.54
C LYS A 52 3.42 -4.98 -0.45
N ILE A 53 4.45 -4.97 0.38
CA ILE A 53 5.30 -3.81 0.61
C ILE A 53 6.72 -4.18 0.19
N TRP A 54 7.29 -3.36 -0.65
CA TRP A 54 8.53 -3.59 -1.37
C TRP A 54 9.53 -2.51 -1.03
N ASP A 55 10.78 -2.92 -0.85
CA ASP A 55 11.91 -2.00 -0.84
C ASP A 55 12.12 -1.47 -2.27
N PHE A 56 12.06 -0.16 -2.46
CA PHE A 56 12.19 0.46 -3.78
C PHE A 56 13.62 0.40 -4.34
N VAL A 57 14.63 0.28 -3.48
CA VAL A 57 16.04 0.29 -3.89
C VAL A 57 16.44 -1.07 -4.45
N TYR A 58 16.00 -2.15 -3.80
CA TYR A 58 16.37 -3.52 -4.14
C TYR A 58 15.22 -4.35 -4.74
N PHE A 59 14.00 -3.80 -4.80
CA PHE A 59 12.77 -4.49 -5.23
C PHE A 59 12.52 -5.81 -4.47
N LEU A 60 12.86 -5.82 -3.18
CA LEU A 60 12.65 -6.98 -2.31
C LEU A 60 11.33 -6.85 -1.56
N LEU A 61 10.59 -7.96 -1.48
CA LEU A 61 9.38 -8.05 -0.66
C LEU A 61 9.77 -7.95 0.81
N GLU A 62 9.37 -6.85 1.47
CA GLU A 62 9.62 -6.67 2.90
C GLU A 62 8.49 -7.23 3.73
N GLN A 63 7.25 -6.97 3.32
CA GLN A 63 6.06 -7.32 4.07
C GLN A 63 4.96 -7.75 3.14
N GLN A 64 4.15 -8.68 3.63
CA GLN A 64 2.95 -9.11 2.98
C GLN A 64 1.85 -9.23 4.03
N HIS A 65 0.76 -8.53 3.81
CA HIS A 65 -0.44 -8.60 4.60
C HIS A 65 -1.53 -9.25 3.76
N HIS A 66 -2.27 -10.18 4.35
CA HIS A 66 -3.42 -10.81 3.74
C HIS A 66 -4.68 -10.30 4.42
N THR A 67 -5.68 -9.97 3.62
CA THR A 67 -6.98 -9.47 4.04
C THR A 67 -8.07 -10.24 3.31
N THR A 68 -9.24 -10.32 3.91
CA THR A 68 -10.37 -11.09 3.38
C THR A 68 -11.17 -10.36 2.31
N SER A 69 -10.83 -9.09 2.02
CA SER A 69 -11.54 -8.22 1.10
C SER A 69 -10.56 -7.51 0.16
N GLU A 70 -11.04 -7.21 -1.03
CA GLU A 70 -10.29 -6.53 -2.08
C GLU A 70 -9.74 -5.18 -1.60
N VAL A 71 -8.50 -4.89 -1.96
CA VAL A 71 -7.82 -3.65 -1.56
C VAL A 71 -8.04 -2.60 -2.64
N ASN A 72 -8.88 -1.61 -2.36
CA ASN A 72 -9.24 -0.58 -3.35
C ASN A 72 -8.31 0.64 -3.31
N CYS A 73 -7.76 0.97 -2.14
CA CYS A 73 -6.86 2.11 -2.01
C CYS A 73 -5.78 1.86 -0.96
N LEU A 74 -4.62 2.50 -1.18
CA LEU A 74 -3.46 2.47 -0.30
C LEU A 74 -2.87 3.87 -0.19
N VAL A 75 -2.44 4.25 1.02
CA VAL A 75 -1.79 5.56 1.26
C VAL A 75 -0.75 5.45 2.35
N PHE A 76 0.47 5.93 2.08
CA PHE A 76 1.49 6.16 3.10
C PHE A 76 1.22 7.51 3.78
N VAL A 77 1.25 7.53 5.11
CA VAL A 77 0.96 8.73 5.90
C VAL A 77 2.27 9.39 6.32
N GLU A 78 2.86 10.20 5.44
CA GLU A 78 4.09 10.92 5.77
C GLU A 78 3.84 12.06 6.79
N PRO A 79 4.74 12.28 7.78
CA PRO A 79 6.06 11.68 7.99
C PRO A 79 6.06 10.41 8.87
N PHE A 80 4.90 9.82 9.14
CA PHE A 80 4.78 8.66 10.01
C PHE A 80 5.05 7.35 9.24
N PRO A 81 5.65 6.34 9.86
CA PRO A 81 5.87 5.05 9.21
C PRO A 81 4.60 4.20 9.25
N VAL A 82 3.54 4.71 8.62
CA VAL A 82 2.20 4.12 8.62
C VAL A 82 1.67 4.03 7.19
N LEU A 83 1.11 2.87 6.87
CA LEU A 83 0.37 2.61 5.64
C LEU A 83 -1.10 2.38 6.00
N VAL A 84 -2.01 3.03 5.28
CA VAL A 84 -3.46 2.82 5.43
C VAL A 84 -3.99 2.18 4.16
N SER A 85 -4.83 1.16 4.31
CA SER A 85 -5.56 0.52 3.22
C SER A 85 -7.07 0.68 3.42
N GLY A 86 -7.79 0.91 2.31
CA GLY A 86 -9.24 0.86 2.28
C GLY A 86 -9.70 -0.35 1.47
N HIS A 87 -10.63 -1.10 2.04
CA HIS A 87 -11.15 -2.34 1.49
C HIS A 87 -12.58 -2.18 0.95
N GLU A 88 -12.99 -3.07 0.05
CA GLU A 88 -14.35 -3.06 -0.51
C GLU A 88 -15.44 -3.29 0.53
N ASN A 89 -15.16 -4.10 1.56
CA ASN A 89 -16.09 -4.36 2.67
C ASN A 89 -16.31 -3.14 3.60
N GLY A 90 -15.66 -2.01 3.32
CA GLY A 90 -15.73 -0.79 4.12
C GLY A 90 -14.80 -0.79 5.33
N ASP A 91 -13.96 -1.81 5.49
CA ASP A 91 -12.92 -1.80 6.51
C ASP A 91 -11.75 -0.93 6.06
N VAL A 92 -11.12 -0.29 7.03
CA VAL A 92 -9.86 0.43 6.86
C VAL A 92 -8.83 -0.22 7.76
N HIS A 93 -7.70 -0.63 7.21
CA HIS A 93 -6.62 -1.22 7.99
C HIS A 93 -5.43 -0.26 8.03
N VAL A 94 -4.79 -0.19 9.19
CA VAL A 94 -3.65 0.68 9.46
C VAL A 94 -2.47 -0.20 9.83
N TYR A 95 -1.42 -0.16 9.03
CA TYR A 95 -0.21 -0.95 9.19
C TYR A 95 0.95 -0.08 9.61
N THR A 96 1.83 -0.61 10.46
CA THR A 96 3.15 -0.02 10.65
C THR A 96 4.12 -0.54 9.61
N VAL A 97 4.94 0.36 9.08
CA VAL A 97 6.02 0.03 8.15
C VAL A 97 7.38 0.38 8.75
N ARG A 98 8.48 0.06 8.06
CA ARG A 98 9.81 0.44 8.55
C ARG A 98 9.87 1.96 8.79
N PRO A 99 10.53 2.42 9.87
CA PRO A 99 11.49 1.69 10.71
C PRO A 99 10.90 1.03 11.96
N ALA A 100 9.58 0.78 12.03
CA ALA A 100 8.98 0.09 13.18
C ALA A 100 9.68 -1.27 13.42
N ALA A 101 10.05 -1.55 14.67
CA ALA A 101 10.79 -2.77 15.04
C ALA A 101 10.03 -4.06 14.72
N ILE A 102 8.69 -4.01 14.77
CA ILE A 102 7.80 -5.11 14.41
C ILE A 102 6.69 -4.51 13.54
N PRO A 103 6.77 -4.66 12.20
CA PRO A 103 5.69 -4.23 11.32
C PRO A 103 4.47 -5.14 11.50
N GLN A 104 3.31 -4.56 11.79
CA GLN A 104 2.07 -5.26 12.10
C GLN A 104 0.86 -4.43 11.68
N LEU A 105 -0.30 -5.09 11.60
CA LEU A 105 -1.60 -4.44 11.61
C LEU A 105 -1.80 -3.78 12.99
N LEU A 106 -1.95 -2.46 13.00
CA LEU A 106 -2.07 -1.65 14.20
C LEU A 106 -3.54 -1.44 14.58
N PHE A 107 -4.39 -1.07 13.61
CA PHE A 107 -5.82 -0.93 13.80
C PHE A 107 -6.63 -1.38 12.59
N THR A 108 -7.83 -1.87 12.85
CA THR A 108 -8.88 -2.06 11.85
C THR A 108 -10.08 -1.23 12.25
N PHE A 109 -10.47 -0.29 11.39
CA PHE A 109 -11.73 0.41 11.50
C PHE A 109 -12.74 -0.31 10.63
N SER A 110 -13.71 -0.99 11.24
CA SER A 110 -14.79 -1.64 10.50
C SER A 110 -16.01 -0.74 10.43
N SER A 111 -16.68 -0.72 9.27
CA SER A 111 -17.95 -0.02 9.09
C SER A 111 -19.11 -0.71 9.84
N TYR A 112 -18.95 -1.99 10.22
CA TYR A 112 -19.92 -2.70 11.04
C TYR A 112 -19.83 -2.20 12.49
N VAL A 113 -20.67 -1.22 12.82
CA VAL A 113 -20.93 -0.86 14.22
C VAL A 113 -21.71 -2.01 14.87
N THR A 114 -21.03 -3.02 15.42
CA THR A 114 -21.66 -3.78 16.50
C THR A 114 -21.64 -2.89 17.72
N THR A 115 -22.74 -2.17 17.94
CA THR A 115 -23.04 -1.55 19.22
C THR A 115 -23.10 -2.63 20.30
N THR A 116 -21.96 -3.02 20.85
CA THR A 116 -21.95 -3.73 22.12
C THR A 116 -21.91 -2.68 23.23
N THR A 117 -23.09 -2.18 23.56
CA THR A 117 -23.42 -1.64 24.88
C THR A 117 -22.84 -2.57 25.95
N THR A 118 -21.83 -2.13 26.67
CA THR A 118 -21.39 -2.76 27.91
C THR A 118 -22.26 -2.22 29.05
N ASN A 119 -23.06 -3.12 29.65
CA ASN A 119 -23.68 -2.95 30.98
C ASN A 119 -22.61 -2.97 32.07
#